data_AF-A0A4S8JIJ0-F1
#
_entry.id   AF-A0A4S8JIJ0-F1
#
_cell.length_a   1.000
_cell.length_b   1.000
_cell.length_c   1.000
_cell.angle_alpha   90.00
_cell.angle_beta   90.00
_cell.angle_gamma   90.00
#
_symmetry.space_group_name_H-M   'P 1'
#
loop_
_entity.id
_entity.type
_entity.pdbx_description
1 polymer ?
#
loop_
_entity_poly.entity_id
_entity_poly.type
_entity_poly.pdbx_seq_one_letter_code
_entity_poly.pdbx_strand_id
1 'polypeptide(L)' 'MEKVMRLASQRAVTVFSFSSCCMCYSVKSLFSELGVDAAIHELDEDPSGAEMERALVWLLGRKPPVPAIFIGGRLF' A
#
# COMPACT_ATOMS: atom_id res chain seq x y z
N MET A 1 4.79 -5.35 11.18
CA MET A 1 5.22 -3.95 10.98
C MET A 1 6.51 -3.87 10.16
N GLU A 2 7.53 -4.66 10.49
CA GLU A 2 8.82 -4.70 9.78
C GLU A 2 8.67 -4.91 8.26
N LYS A 3 7.83 -5.86 7.83
CA LYS A 3 7.61 -6.14 6.40
C LYS A 3 7.06 -4.92 5.64
N VAL A 4 6.06 -4.23 6.19
CA VAL A 4 5.46 -3.02 5.58
C VAL A 4 6.52 -1.94 5.41
N MET A 5 7.30 -1.65 6.46
CA MET A 5 8.34 -0.62 6.40
C MET A 5 9.47 -1.00 5.44
N ARG A 6 9.84 -2.29 5.37
CA ARG A 6 10.84 -2.80 4.43
C ARG A 6 10.37 -2.65 2.98
N LEU A 7 9.12 -2.96 2.68
CA LEU A 7 8.55 -2.78 1.33
C LEU A 7 8.41 -1.29 0.97
N ALA A 8 8.04 -0.46 1.94
CA ALA A 8 7.95 0.98 1.77
C ALA A 8 9.31 1.66 1.51
N SER A 9 10.43 1.10 2.02
CA SER A 9 11.77 1.67 1.84
C SER A 9 12.49 1.21 0.58
N GLN A 10 12.00 0.16 -0.09
CA GLN A 10 12.62 -0.40 -1.30
C GLN A 10 12.30 0.40 -2.57
N ARG A 11 11.23 1.19 -2.56
CA ARG A 11 10.70 1.89 -3.75
C ARG A 11 10.36 3.34 -3.40
N ALA A 12 10.42 4.21 -4.41
CA ALA A 12 10.11 5.63 -4.22
C ALA A 12 8.64 5.84 -3.83
N VAL A 13 7.74 5.04 -4.43
CA VAL A 13 6.31 5.00 -4.11
C VAL A 13 5.89 3.56 -3.91
N THR A 14 5.23 3.28 -2.78
CA THR A 14 4.66 1.97 -2.45
C THR A 14 3.19 2.13 -2.07
N VAL A 15 2.32 1.33 -2.66
CA VAL A 15 0.86 1.35 -2.44
C VAL A 15 0.42 -0.02 -1.94
N PHE A 16 -0.14 -0.06 -0.73
CA PHE A 16 -0.89 -1.24 -0.26
C PHE A 16 -2.36 -1.08 -0.58
N SER A 17 -2.96 -2.11 -1.15
CA SER A 17 -4.27 -2.07 -1.80
C SER A 17 -5.08 -3.35 -1.51
N PHE A 18 -6.38 -3.30 -1.81
CA PHE A 18 -7.19 -4.49 -2.06
C PHE A 18 -7.67 -4.49 -3.51
N SER A 19 -7.76 -5.66 -4.12
CA SER A 19 -8.25 -5.82 -5.50
C SER A 19 -9.68 -5.26 -5.67
N SER A 20 -10.50 -5.36 -4.63
CA SER A 20 -11.91 -4.93 -4.57
C SER A 20 -12.14 -3.48 -4.12
N CYS A 21 -11.09 -2.68 -3.94
CA CYS A 21 -11.16 -1.32 -3.42
C CYS A 21 -11.23 -0.25 -4.53
N CYS A 22 -12.37 0.44 -4.67
CA CYS A 22 -12.57 1.47 -5.69
C CYS A 22 -11.60 2.65 -5.58
N MET A 23 -11.32 3.12 -4.37
CA MET A 23 -10.34 4.19 -4.13
C MET A 23 -8.91 3.76 -4.49
N CYS A 24 -8.59 2.48 -4.28
CA CYS A 24 -7.30 1.93 -4.61
C CYS A 24 -7.09 1.89 -6.12
N TYR A 25 -8.14 1.60 -6.90
CA TYR A 25 -8.10 1.73 -8.36
C TYR A 25 -7.74 3.15 -8.80
N SER A 26 -8.43 4.17 -8.25
CA SER A 26 -8.16 5.56 -8.61
C SER A 26 -6.72 5.99 -8.31
N VAL A 27 -6.14 5.54 -7.18
CA VAL A 27 -4.74 5.82 -6.83
C VAL A 27 -3.76 5.14 -7.79
N LYS A 28 -4.01 3.88 -8.16
CA LYS A 28 -3.17 3.15 -9.13
C LYS A 28 -3.21 3.83 -10.50
N SER A 29 -4.40 4.18 -10.98
CA SER A 29 -4.57 4.88 -12.26
C SER A 29 -3.86 6.23 -12.25
N LEU A 30 -4.02 7.02 -11.17
CA LEU A 30 -3.33 8.30 -11.03
C LEU A 30 -1.81 8.16 -11.13
N PHE A 31 -1.20 7.22 -10.39
CA PHE A 31 0.24 7.03 -10.45
C PHE A 31 0.70 6.55 -11.85
N SER A 32 -0.08 5.67 -12.48
CA SER A 32 0.20 5.23 -13.86
C SER A 32 0.13 6.40 -14.85
N GLU A 33 -0.88 7.27 -14.75
CA GLU A 33 -1.07 8.43 -15.63
C GLU A 33 0.05 9.47 -15.45
N LEU A 34 0.57 9.60 -14.23
CA LEU A 34 1.71 10.47 -13.90
C LEU A 34 3.07 9.85 -14.28
N GLY A 35 3.12 8.63 -14.82
CA GLY A 35 4.36 7.93 -15.15
C GLY A 35 5.18 7.53 -13.92
N VAL A 36 4.54 7.40 -12.76
CA VAL A 36 5.18 6.99 -11.51
C VAL A 36 5.25 5.46 -11.45
N ASP A 37 6.46 4.91 -11.35
CA ASP A 37 6.69 3.49 -11.09
C ASP A 37 6.41 3.16 -9.61
N ALA A 38 5.13 3.02 -9.27
CA ALA A 38 4.67 2.66 -7.94
C ALA A 38 4.66 1.14 -7.73
N ALA A 39 5.21 0.68 -6.62
CA ALA A 39 5.10 -0.72 -6.22
C ALA A 39 3.75 -0.99 -5.56
N ILE A 40 2.93 -1.84 -6.17
CA ILE A 40 1.59 -2.17 -5.71
C ILE A 40 1.63 -3.53 -4.99
N HIS A 41 1.10 -3.57 -3.77
CA HIS A 41 0.92 -4.79 -2.98
C HIS A 41 -0.56 -5.00 -2.69
N GLU A 42 -1.19 -5.94 -3.40
CA GLU A 42 -2.57 -6.38 -3.12
C GLU A 42 -2.58 -7.29 -1.89
N LEU A 43 -3.15 -6.80 -0.80
CA LEU A 43 -3.18 -7.50 0.49
C LEU A 43 -4.13 -8.70 0.49
N ASP A 44 -5.11 -8.76 -0.41
CA ASP A 44 -6.05 -9.87 -0.55
C ASP A 44 -5.52 -10.99 -1.45
N GLU A 45 -4.41 -10.76 -2.17
CA GLU A 45 -3.78 -11.73 -3.06
C GLU A 45 -2.41 -12.21 -2.55
N ASP A 46 -1.73 -11.44 -1.68
CA ASP A 46 -0.45 -11.82 -1.08
C ASP A 46 -0.65 -12.85 0.05
N PRO A 47 0.08 -13.99 0.08
CA PRO A 47 0.02 -14.97 1.17
C PRO A 47 0.28 -14.39 2.58
N SER A 48 1.01 -13.29 2.64
CA SER A 48 1.38 -12.53 3.83
C SER A 48 0.50 -11.28 4.03
N GLY A 49 -0.54 -11.13 3.21
CA GLY A 49 -1.41 -9.97 3.17
C GLY A 49 -2.12 -9.70 4.49
N ALA A 50 -2.61 -10.74 5.18
CA ALA A 50 -3.24 -10.61 6.50
C ALA A 50 -2.27 -10.06 7.58
N GLU A 51 -0.99 -10.40 7.52
CA GLU A 51 0.03 -9.86 8.44
C GLU A 51 0.27 -8.38 8.16
N MET A 52 0.40 -8.02 6.87
CA MET A 52 0.60 -6.64 6.43
C MET A 52 -0.63 -5.77 6.73
N GLU A 53 -1.85 -6.28 6.52
CA GLU A 53 -3.10 -5.58 6.86
C GLU A 53 -3.13 -5.24 8.34
N ARG A 54 -2.85 -6.21 9.24
CA ARG A 54 -2.80 -5.97 10.68
C ARG A 54 -1.77 -4.92 11.06
N ALA A 55 -0.59 -4.98 10.44
CA ALA A 55 0.46 -4.00 10.67
C ALA A 55 0.05 -2.60 10.21
N LEU A 56 -0.64 -2.47 9.07
CA LEU A 56 -1.15 -1.21 8.57
C LEU A 56 -2.31 -0.68 9.42
N VAL A 57 -3.24 -1.52 9.89
CA VAL A 57 -4.30 -1.11 10.82
C VAL A 57 -3.70 -0.53 12.10
N TRP A 58 -2.65 -1.16 12.64
CA TRP A 58 -1.94 -0.65 13.81
C TRP A 58 -1.23 0.68 13.54
N LEU A 59 -0.59 0.83 12.38
CA LEU A 59 0.14 2.05 12.00
C LEU A 59 -0.79 3.23 11.70
N LEU A 60 -1.92 2.97 11.01
CA LEU A 60 -2.84 3.99 10.51
C LEU A 60 -4.02 4.27 11.44
N GLY A 61 -4.29 3.37 12.39
CA GLY A 61 -5.43 3.48 13.30
C GLY A 61 -6.80 3.35 12.62
N ARG A 62 -6.89 2.79 11.41
CA ARG A 62 -8.14 2.65 10.64
C ARG A 62 -8.32 1.28 9.99
N LYS A 63 -9.58 0.89 9.75
CA LYS A 63 -9.97 -0.33 9.02
C LYS A 63 -11.07 -0.03 7.98
N PRO A 64 -10.93 -0.44 6.70
CA PRO A 64 -9.75 -1.10 6.13
C PRO A 64 -8.55 -0.14 6.04
N PRO A 65 -7.31 -0.64 6.07
CA PRO A 65 -6.13 0.21 6.04
C PRO A 65 -5.81 0.79 4.65
N VAL A 66 -6.50 0.33 3.59
CA VAL A 66 -6.19 0.67 2.19
C VAL A 66 -7.04 1.84 1.65
N PRO A 67 -6.54 2.61 0.65
CA PRO A 67 -5.16 2.58 0.16
C PRO A 67 -4.20 3.15 1.21
N ALA A 68 -3.06 2.48 1.42
CA ALA A 68 -1.97 3.01 2.23
C ALA A 68 -0.79 3.33 1.31
N ILE A 69 -0.39 4.60 1.28
CA ILE A 69 0.61 5.09 0.33
C ILE A 69 1.84 5.54 1.11
N PHE A 70 3.00 5.08 0.66
CA PHE A 70 4.29 5.52 1.18
C PHE A 70 5.08 6.19 0.07
N ILE A 71 5.66 7.36 0.36
CA ILE A 71 6.52 8.13 -0.55
C ILE A 71 7.87 8.33 0.14
N GLY A 72 8.95 7.86 -0.48
CA GLY A 72 10.30 7.90 0.11
C GLY A 72 10.37 7.18 1.46
N GLY A 73 9.63 6.08 1.62
CA GLY A 73 9.54 5.33 2.87
C GLY A 73 8.72 5.98 3.99
N ARG A 74 8.05 7.11 3.73
CA ARG A 74 7.20 7.81 4.71
C ARG A 74 5.74 7.69 4.33
N LEU A 75 4.88 7.55 5.33
CA LEU A 75 3.44 7.55 5.14
C LEU A 75 2.98 8.90 4.57
N PHE A 76 2.20 8.86 3.49
CA PHE A 76 1.58 10.02 2.84
C PHE A 76 0.18 10.29 3.39
#